data_AF-A0A371F7Y5-F1
#
_entry.id   AF-A0A371F7Y5-F1
#
_cell.length_a   1.000
_cell.length_b   1.000
_cell.length_c   1.000
_cell.angle_alpha   90.00
_cell.angle_beta   90.00
_cell.angle_gamma   90.00
#
_symmetry.space_group_name_H-M   'P 1'
#
loop_
_entity.id
_entity.type
_entity.pdbx_description
1 polymer ?
#
loop_
_entity_poly.entity_id
_entity_poly.type
_entity_poly.pdbx_seq_one_letter_code
_entity_poly.pdbx_strand_id
1 'polypeptide(L)'
;MYSKKNLEEFKVECFVVVLKKLPPKLKDPRCFTISCTMGNTHFEKVLCDLGASINLMPYSISKKFGLQEPQPTTISLQLANRTITHPLGIANNVLVKV
;
A
#
# COMPACT_ATOMS: atom_id res chain seq x y z
N MET A 1 -7.67 -8.51 43.69
CA MET A 1 -7.18 -9.13 42.45
C MET A 1 -8.30 -9.05 41.41
N TYR A 2 -8.27 -8.06 40.51
CA TYR A 2 -9.25 -8.00 39.42
C TYR A 2 -8.71 -8.76 38.19
N SER A 3 -9.55 -9.68 37.71
CA SER A 3 -9.25 -10.70 36.70
C SER A 3 -8.89 -10.08 35.34
N LYS A 4 -7.69 -10.40 34.83
CA LYS A 4 -7.18 -10.03 33.50
C LYS A 4 -7.91 -10.74 32.33
N LYS A 5 -8.93 -11.56 32.57
CA LYS A 5 -9.57 -12.39 31.54
C LYS A 5 -10.62 -11.67 30.68
N ASN A 6 -11.15 -10.52 31.10
CA ASN A 6 -12.30 -9.90 30.42
C ASN A 6 -11.92 -8.82 29.37
N LEU A 7 -10.68 -8.36 29.33
CA LEU A 7 -10.29 -7.24 28.44
C LEU A 7 -10.05 -7.71 27.00
N GLU A 8 -9.46 -8.90 26.82
CA GLU A 8 -9.18 -9.47 25.50
C GLU A 8 -10.47 -9.98 24.82
N GLU A 9 -11.37 -10.60 25.59
CA GLU A 9 -12.65 -11.11 25.10
C GLU A 9 -13.55 -9.97 24.60
N PHE A 10 -13.66 -8.88 25.37
CA PHE A 10 -14.43 -7.69 24.99
C PHE A 10 -13.85 -6.97 23.77
N LYS A 11 -12.52 -6.94 23.63
CA LYS A 11 -11.85 -6.32 22.48
C LYS A 11 -12.08 -7.11 21.19
N VAL A 12 -12.01 -8.44 21.26
CA VAL A 12 -12.27 -9.34 20.12
C VAL A 12 -13.74 -9.25 19.70
N GLU A 13 -14.67 -9.28 20.65
CA GLU A 13 -16.10 -9.20 20.36
C GLU A 13 -16.49 -7.84 19.75
N CYS A 14 -15.94 -6.73 20.26
CA CYS A 14 -16.15 -5.39 19.70
C CYS A 14 -15.62 -5.28 18.25
N PHE A 15 -14.42 -5.81 17.98
CA PHE A 15 -13.84 -5.77 16.64
C PHE A 15 -14.64 -6.62 15.65
N VAL A 16 -15.10 -7.81 16.07
CA VAL A 16 -15.94 -8.70 15.23
C VAL A 16 -17.30 -8.06 14.94
N VAL A 17 -17.94 -7.43 15.92
CA VAL A 17 -19.22 -6.74 15.73
C VAL A 17 -19.08 -5.52 14.82
N VAL A 18 -17.99 -4.75 14.95
CA VAL A 18 -17.69 -3.63 14.06
C VAL A 18 -17.43 -4.13 12.63
N LEU A 19 -16.61 -5.18 12.45
CA LEU A 19 -16.35 -5.76 11.13
C LEU A 19 -17.61 -6.30 10.45
N LYS A 20 -18.53 -6.93 11.19
CA LYS A 20 -19.82 -7.42 10.67
C LYS A 20 -20.78 -6.30 10.26
N LYS A 21 -20.61 -5.08 10.79
CA LYS A 21 -21.45 -3.92 10.50
C LYS A 21 -20.85 -2.96 9.48
N LEU A 22 -19.57 -3.14 9.10
CA LEU A 22 -18.98 -2.33 8.04
C LEU A 22 -19.62 -2.73 6.71
N PRO A 23 -20.18 -1.79 5.95
CA PRO A 23 -20.61 -2.08 4.59
C PRO A 23 -19.40 -2.62 3.82
N PRO A 24 -19.60 -3.59 2.91
CA PRO A 24 -18.52 -4.07 2.07
C PRO A 24 -17.87 -2.87 1.39
N LYS A 25 -16.54 -2.75 1.50
CA LYS A 25 -15.80 -1.66 0.85
C LYS A 25 -16.15 -1.68 -0.63
N LEU A 26 -16.94 -0.70 -1.07
CA LEU A 26 -17.16 -0.46 -2.48
C LEU A 26 -15.80 -0.18 -3.12
N LYS A 27 -15.58 -0.68 -4.34
CA LYS A 27 -14.38 -0.32 -5.10
C LYS A 27 -14.34 1.20 -5.21
N ASP A 28 -13.26 1.83 -4.76
CA ASP A 28 -13.07 3.26 -4.99
C ASP A 28 -13.00 3.45 -6.52
N PRO A 29 -13.90 4.21 -7.15
CA PRO A 29 -13.88 4.41 -8.59
C PRO A 29 -12.59 5.09 -9.08
N ARG A 30 -11.81 5.70 -8.18
CA ARG A 30 -10.50 6.29 -8.48
C ARG A 30 -9.37 5.27 -8.43
N CYS A 31 -9.64 4.04 -7.99
CA CYS A 31 -8.65 2.99 -7.83
C CYS A 31 -9.01 1.76 -8.66
N PHE A 32 -8.22 1.46 -9.68
CA PHE A 32 -8.43 0.33 -10.59
C PHE A 32 -7.12 -0.41 -10.85
N THR A 33 -7.21 -1.58 -11.48
CA THR A 33 -6.03 -2.36 -11.87
C THR A 33 -5.80 -2.27 -13.37
N ILE A 34 -4.55 -2.09 -13.77
CA ILE A 34 -4.10 -2.15 -15.15
C ILE A 34 -3.06 -3.25 -15.32
N SER A 35 -2.93 -3.77 -16.54
CA SER A 35 -1.73 -4.51 -16.93
C SER A 35 -0.61 -3.52 -17.27
N CYS A 36 0.64 -3.85 -16.97
CA CYS A 36 1.77 -3.09 -17.48
C CYS A 36 3.01 -3.96 -17.65
N THR A 37 3.95 -3.50 -18.45
CA THR A 37 5.25 -4.13 -18.65
C THR A 37 6.35 -3.17 -18.22
N MET A 38 7.27 -3.65 -17.39
CA MET A 38 8.47 -2.93 -17.00
C MET A 38 9.70 -3.75 -17.41
N GLY A 39 10.54 -3.19 -18.28
CA GLY A 39 11.57 -3.97 -18.96
C GLY A 39 10.96 -5.17 -19.70
N ASN A 40 11.41 -6.38 -19.32
CA ASN A 40 10.93 -7.64 -19.92
C ASN A 40 9.88 -8.37 -19.05
N THR A 41 9.41 -7.77 -17.96
CA THR A 41 8.42 -8.41 -17.06
C THR A 41 7.05 -7.78 -17.24
N HIS A 42 6.06 -8.62 -17.46
CA HIS A 42 4.65 -8.26 -17.52
C HIS A 42 4.00 -8.43 -16.14
N PHE A 43 3.25 -7.42 -15.73
CA PHE A 43 2.40 -7.42 -14.55
C PHE A 43 0.95 -7.40 -15.01
N GLU A 44 0.21 -8.47 -14.72
CA GLU A 44 -1.20 -8.57 -15.11
C GLU A 44 -2.08 -7.55 -14.37
N LYS A 45 -1.75 -7.26 -13.11
CA LYS A 45 -2.53 -6.39 -12.23
C LYS A 45 -1.62 -5.49 -11.43
N VAL A 46 -1.64 -4.21 -11.75
CA VAL A 46 -0.99 -3.12 -11.02
C VAL A 46 -2.05 -2.12 -10.61
N LEU A 47 -1.98 -1.68 -9.35
CA LEU A 47 -2.91 -0.70 -8.82
C LEU A 47 -2.62 0.69 -9.39
N CYS A 48 -3.60 1.28 -10.07
CA CYS A 48 -3.61 2.67 -10.48
C CYS A 48 -4.59 3.42 -9.56
N ASP A 49 -4.08 4.38 -8.80
CA ASP A 49 -4.86 5.23 -7.91
C ASP A 49 -4.79 6.68 -8.41
N LEU A 50 -5.88 7.15 -9.04
CA LEU A 50 -6.00 8.53 -9.53
C LEU A 50 -6.11 9.55 -8.39
N GLY A 51 -6.39 9.09 -7.17
CA GLY A 51 -6.39 9.93 -5.97
C GLY A 51 -5.00 10.08 -5.34
N ALA A 52 -4.02 9.27 -5.75
CA ALA A 52 -2.65 9.37 -5.27
C ALA A 52 -1.88 10.42 -6.05
N SER A 53 -1.20 11.32 -5.33
CA SER A 53 -0.31 12.32 -5.93
C SER A 53 1.07 11.76 -6.33
N ILE A 54 1.38 10.53 -5.92
CA ILE A 54 2.66 9.87 -6.14
C ILE A 54 2.47 8.39 -6.48
N ASN A 55 3.42 7.83 -7.23
CA ASN A 55 3.50 6.40 -7.49
C ASN A 55 4.45 5.73 -6.48
N LEU A 56 4.03 4.58 -5.94
CA LEU A 56 4.85 3.79 -5.03
C LEU A 56 5.27 2.47 -5.69
N MET A 57 6.54 2.11 -5.55
CA MET A 57 7.07 0.82 -5.97
C MET A 57 7.64 0.09 -4.75
N PRO A 58 7.25 -1.17 -4.49
CA PRO A 58 7.88 -1.96 -3.46
C PRO A 58 9.38 -2.15 -3.72
N TYR A 59 10.20 -2.05 -2.68
CA TYR A 59 11.65 -2.22 -2.79
C TYR A 59 12.06 -3.59 -3.35
N SER A 60 11.30 -4.64 -3.03
CA SER A 60 11.53 -5.98 -3.58
C SER A 60 11.40 -6.01 -5.10
N ILE A 61 10.45 -5.24 -5.65
CA ILE A 61 10.27 -5.07 -7.09
C ILE A 61 11.46 -4.28 -7.63
N SER A 62 11.77 -3.10 -7.10
CA SER A 62 12.90 -2.29 -7.61
C SER A 62 14.22 -3.07 -7.66
N LYS A 63 14.49 -3.88 -6.62
CA LYS A 63 15.66 -4.75 -6.55
C LYS A 63 15.66 -5.85 -7.62
N LYS A 64 14.50 -6.47 -7.89
CA LYS A 64 14.36 -7.52 -8.91
C LYS A 64 14.68 -7.00 -10.31
N PHE A 65 14.38 -5.73 -10.58
CA PHE A 65 14.65 -5.10 -11.89
C PHE A 65 16.04 -4.48 -11.99
N GLY A 66 16.86 -4.59 -10.94
CA GLY A 66 18.19 -3.98 -10.93
C GLY A 66 18.13 -2.47 -11.17
N LEU A 67 17.03 -1.81 -10.76
CA LEU A 67 16.96 -0.37 -10.84
C LEU A 67 18.10 0.21 -10.01
N GLN A 68 18.68 1.31 -10.49
CA GLN A 68 19.71 2.04 -9.75
C GLN A 68 19.21 2.30 -8.32
N GLU A 69 20.14 2.31 -7.37
CA GLU A 69 19.80 2.65 -5.99
C GLU A 69 18.97 3.94 -5.94
N PRO A 70 17.80 3.91 -5.28
CA PRO A 70 16.94 5.08 -5.19
C PRO A 70 17.72 6.26 -4.61
N GLN A 71 17.55 7.44 -5.20
CA GLN A 71 18.16 8.67 -4.68
C GLN A 71 17.59 8.94 -3.29
N PRO A 72 18.42 9.00 -2.23
CA PRO A 72 17.93 9.22 -0.87
C PRO A 72 17.04 10.47 -0.79
N THR A 73 16.00 10.40 0.02
CA THR A 73 15.06 11.51 0.20
C THR A 73 14.70 11.69 1.66
N THR A 74 14.41 12.93 2.05
CA THR A 74 13.91 13.28 3.39
C THR A 74 12.39 13.32 3.45
N ILE A 75 11.70 13.01 2.35
CA ILE A 75 10.25 12.97 2.27
C ILE A 75 9.70 11.92 3.24
N SER A 76 8.57 12.25 3.87
CA SER A 76 7.75 11.29 4.60
C SER A 76 6.37 11.25 3.98
N LEU A 77 5.75 10.07 3.98
CA LEU A 77 4.46 9.84 3.34
C LEU A 77 3.44 9.45 4.39
N GLN A 78 2.32 10.18 4.44
CA GLN A 78 1.17 9.79 5.23
C GLN A 78 0.20 9.00 4.36
N LEU A 79 0.01 7.73 4.71
CA LEU A 79 -0.93 6.84 4.02
C LEU A 79 -2.37 7.09 4.49
N ALA A 80 -3.35 6.59 3.73
CA ALA A 80 -4.78 6.74 4.05
C ALA A 80 -5.17 6.13 5.42
N ASN A 81 -4.40 5.15 5.91
CA ASN A 81 -4.56 4.58 7.26
C ASN A 81 -3.88 5.43 8.36
N ARG A 82 -3.42 6.64 8.02
CA ARG A 82 -2.72 7.60 8.88
C ARG A 82 -1.32 7.16 9.33
N THR A 83 -0.82 6.04 8.85
CA THR A 83 0.57 5.62 9.09
C THR A 83 1.52 6.52 8.31
N ILE A 84 2.61 6.94 8.94
CA ILE A 84 3.72 7.64 8.30
C ILE A 84 4.76 6.60 7.88
N THR A 85 5.18 6.66 6.62
CA THR A 85 6.25 5.81 6.09
C THR A 85 7.35 6.66 5.46
N HIS A 86 8.58 6.16 5.52
CA HIS A 86 9.76 6.80 4.96
C HIS A 86 10.25 5.97 3.77
N PRO A 87 10.08 6.46 2.53
CA PRO A 87 10.60 5.76 1.36
C PRO A 87 12.13 5.71 1.43
N LEU A 88 12.70 4.61 0.90
CA LEU A 88 14.16 4.46 0.80
C LEU A 88 14.79 5.58 -0.04
N GLY A 89 14.07 6.05 -1.05
CA GLY A 89 14.50 7.09 -1.96
C GLY A 89 13.54 7.23 -3.14
N ILE A 90 13.94 8.05 -4.10
CA ILE A 90 13.21 8.32 -5.34
C ILE A 90 13.90 7.57 -6.48
N ALA A 91 13.13 6.76 -7.21
CA ALA A 91 13.58 6.16 -8.46
C ALA A 91 13.29 7.11 -9.63
N ASN A 92 14.34 7.58 -10.30
CA ASN A 92 14.22 8.47 -11.46
C ASN A 92 14.18 7.67 -12.77
N ASN A 93 13.45 8.16 -13.77
CA ASN A 93 13.45 7.64 -15.15
C ASN A 93 13.08 6.15 -15.30
N VAL A 94 12.06 5.70 -14.55
CA VAL A 94 11.53 4.33 -14.70
C VAL A 94 10.61 4.24 -15.92
N LEU A 95 10.97 3.40 -16.89
CA LEU A 95 10.16 3.14 -18.08
C LEU A 95 9.12 2.06 -17.82
N VAL A 96 7.85 2.39 -18.04
CA VAL A 96 6.71 1.46 -17.92
C VAL A 96 5.83 1.59 -19.17
N LYS A 97 5.41 0.45 -19.71
CA LYS A 97 4.42 0.37 -20.80
C LYS A 97 3.10 -0.11 -20.22
N VAL A 98 2.03 0.65 -20.41
CA VAL A 98 0.66 0.29 -19.98
C VAL A 98 -0.12 -0.26 -21.17
#